data_AF-A0AAV4CLN9-F1
#
_entry.id   AF-A0AAV4CLN9-F1
#
_cell.length_a   1.000
_cell.length_b   1.000
_cell.length_c   1.000
_cell.angle_alpha   90.00
_cell.angle_beta   90.00
_cell.angle_gamma   90.00
#
_symmetry.space_group_name_H-M   'P 1'
#
loop_
_entity.id
_entity.type
_entity.pdbx_description
1 polymer ?
#
loop_
_entity_poly.entity_id
_entity_poly.type
_entity_poly.pdbx_seq_one_letter_code
_entity_poly.pdbx_strand_id
1 'polypeptide(L)'
;MRNKNGYKTKNPFNKFNTPFLSKFDSDLDSEEEKKWQNNTRRLLSEGVQSIHDPISWAAFHSNQEPSRDFEVTIGSLLPLFPDDSKSVAMIRHAMCVVKQAVHHLNPGQVPVLTLDQPLFAIAKQIQWNWPNDYGEDKFVMLLGGLHLEMASLATIGDLLDGSGWTHALTQANIATPGTAESFLKTAHVTRTRHAHQVTASAL
;
A
#
# COMPACT_ATOMS: atom_id res chain seq x y z
N MET A 1 -18.51 58.16 35.46
CA MET A 1 -19.22 57.80 34.21
C MET A 1 -18.70 56.46 33.73
N ARG A 2 -19.56 55.43 33.74
CA ARG A 2 -19.28 54.10 33.18
C ARG A 2 -19.21 54.21 31.66
N ASN A 3 -18.18 53.65 31.04
CA ASN A 3 -18.31 53.14 29.69
C ASN A 3 -17.65 51.76 29.62
N LYS A 4 -18.50 50.73 29.54
CA LYS A 4 -18.14 49.35 29.24
C LYS A 4 -18.14 49.24 27.71
N ASN A 5 -17.02 48.86 27.09
CA ASN A 5 -17.05 48.30 25.75
C ASN A 5 -15.97 47.22 25.63
N GLY A 6 -16.42 46.03 25.22
CA GLY A 6 -15.74 44.77 25.42
C GLY A 6 -14.57 44.51 24.50
N TYR A 7 -13.59 43.80 25.05
CA TYR A 7 -12.54 43.12 24.32
C TYR A 7 -13.15 42.03 23.44
N LYS A 8 -13.15 42.23 22.12
CA LYS A 8 -13.37 41.14 21.15
C LYS A 8 -12.08 40.32 21.07
N THR A 9 -12.09 39.13 21.66
CA THR A 9 -11.08 38.10 21.44
C THR A 9 -11.14 37.65 19.98
N LYS A 10 -10.09 37.91 19.21
CA LYS A 10 -9.90 37.29 17.90
C LYS A 10 -9.49 35.84 18.12
N ASN A 11 -10.44 34.93 17.93
CA ASN A 11 -10.20 33.49 17.94
C ASN A 11 -9.35 33.14 16.68
N PRO A 12 -8.14 32.55 16.80
CA PRO A 12 -7.29 32.29 15.64
C PRO A 12 -7.67 31.03 14.85
N PHE A 13 -8.73 30.32 15.24
CA PHE A 13 -9.21 29.11 14.58
C PHE A 13 -10.16 29.39 13.40
N ASN A 14 -9.71 30.15 12.40
CA ASN A 14 -10.48 30.29 11.15
C ASN A 14 -9.59 30.37 9.90
N LYS A 15 -8.56 29.53 9.86
CA LYS A 15 -7.71 29.33 8.67
C LYS A 15 -7.33 27.86 8.50
N PHE A 16 -8.32 27.00 8.25
CA PHE A 16 -8.09 25.73 7.55
C PHE A 16 -9.30 25.48 6.64
N ASN A 17 -9.29 26.18 5.50
CA ASN A 17 -10.16 25.86 4.38
C ASN A 17 -9.51 24.68 3.65
N THR A 18 -9.86 23.45 4.04
CA THR A 18 -9.51 22.25 3.30
C THR A 18 -10.42 22.16 2.05
N PRO A 19 -9.90 21.92 0.83
CA PRO A 19 -10.73 21.87 -0.38
C PRO A 19 -11.60 20.61 -0.50
N PHE A 20 -11.68 19.77 0.53
CA PHE A 20 -12.24 18.41 0.41
C PHE A 20 -13.68 18.27 0.93
N LEU A 21 -14.26 19.29 1.56
CA LEU A 21 -15.61 19.23 2.15
C LEU A 21 -16.49 20.45 1.81
N SER A 22 -16.30 21.06 0.63
CA SER A 22 -17.14 22.21 0.20
C SER A 22 -17.88 22.03 -1.11
N LYS A 23 -18.10 20.78 -1.56
CA LYS A 23 -19.06 20.50 -2.63
C LYS A 23 -20.12 19.50 -2.17
N PHE A 24 -21.05 19.99 -1.37
CA PHE A 24 -22.44 19.54 -1.51
C PHE A 24 -23.04 20.43 -2.60
N ASP A 25 -22.78 20.08 -3.86
CA ASP A 25 -23.48 20.65 -5.02
C ASP A 25 -24.90 20.05 -5.03
N SER A 26 -25.78 20.56 -4.17
CA SER A 26 -27.18 20.10 -4.05
C SER A 26 -27.99 20.24 -5.34
N ASP A 27 -27.55 21.13 -6.24
CA ASP A 27 -28.26 21.47 -7.46
C ASP A 27 -27.86 20.58 -8.66
N LEU A 28 -26.66 19.99 -8.65
CA LEU A 28 -26.22 19.06 -9.72
C LEU A 28 -26.82 17.66 -9.55
N ASP A 29 -26.91 17.17 -8.31
CA ASP A 29 -27.54 15.88 -7.98
C ASP A 29 -29.03 15.85 -8.37
N SER A 30 -29.72 16.99 -8.22
CA SER A 30 -31.14 17.17 -8.53
C SER A 30 -31.47 17.00 -10.02
N GLU A 31 -30.60 17.46 -10.92
CA GLU A 31 -30.84 17.38 -12.37
C GLU A 31 -30.53 15.99 -12.93
N GLU A 32 -29.50 15.31 -12.42
CA GLU A 32 -29.21 13.92 -12.79
C GLU A 32 -30.30 12.96 -12.32
N GLU A 33 -30.80 13.18 -11.10
CA GLU A 33 -31.89 12.38 -10.57
C GLU A 33 -33.19 12.57 -11.36
N LYS A 34 -33.51 13.79 -11.81
CA LYS A 34 -34.64 14.05 -12.72
C LYS A 34 -34.50 13.32 -14.05
N LYS A 35 -33.29 13.27 -14.63
CA LYS A 35 -33.02 12.53 -15.88
C LYS A 35 -33.25 11.03 -15.69
N TRP A 36 -32.78 10.46 -14.57
CA TRP A 36 -33.03 9.06 -14.22
C TRP A 36 -34.52 8.76 -14.02
N GLN A 37 -35.26 9.62 -13.31
CA GLN A 37 -36.70 9.47 -13.10
C GLN A 37 -37.49 9.50 -14.41
N ASN A 38 -37.10 10.37 -15.36
CA ASN A 38 -37.71 10.44 -16.68
C ASN A 38 -37.42 9.18 -17.51
N ASN A 39 -36.20 8.64 -17.45
CA ASN A 39 -35.87 7.36 -18.10
C ASN A 39 -36.69 6.20 -17.51
N THR A 40 -36.81 6.14 -16.18
CA THR A 40 -37.60 5.10 -15.50
C THR A 40 -39.08 5.20 -15.87
N ARG A 41 -39.63 6.42 -15.93
CA ARG A 41 -41.02 6.66 -16.36
C ARG A 41 -41.26 6.18 -17.79
N ARG A 42 -40.35 6.49 -18.72
CA ARG A 42 -40.40 6.00 -20.11
C ARG A 42 -40.42 4.48 -20.18
N LEU A 43 -39.51 3.81 -19.46
CA LEU A 43 -39.43 2.34 -19.43
C LEU A 43 -40.68 1.69 -18.85
N LEU A 44 -41.34 2.33 -17.87
CA LEU A 44 -42.59 1.85 -17.30
C LEU A 44 -43.79 2.05 -18.22
N SER A 45 -43.83 3.15 -18.99
CA SER A 45 -44.96 3.45 -19.89
C SER A 45 -44.87 2.72 -21.22
N GLU A 46 -43.67 2.60 -21.78
CA GLU A 46 -43.44 2.09 -23.14
C GLU A 46 -42.83 0.68 -23.16
N GLY A 47 -42.41 0.16 -21.99
CA GLY A 47 -41.67 -1.09 -21.89
C GLY A 47 -40.21 -0.97 -22.37
N VAL A 48 -39.44 -2.03 -22.14
CA VAL A 48 -38.09 -2.16 -22.68
C VAL A 48 -38.19 -2.46 -24.18
N GLN A 49 -37.63 -1.59 -25.02
CA GLN A 49 -37.71 -1.71 -26.48
C GLN A 49 -36.44 -2.29 -27.09
N SER A 50 -35.29 -2.10 -26.42
CA SER A 50 -33.98 -2.57 -26.87
C SER A 50 -33.20 -3.25 -25.74
N ILE A 51 -32.32 -4.20 -26.10
CA ILE A 51 -31.35 -4.81 -25.18
C ILE A 51 -30.42 -3.77 -24.55
N HIS A 52 -30.19 -2.64 -25.23
CA HIS A 52 -29.34 -1.56 -24.75
C HIS A 52 -30.09 -0.50 -23.92
N ASP A 53 -31.38 -0.68 -23.68
CA ASP A 53 -32.10 0.22 -22.79
C ASP A 53 -31.51 0.13 -21.37
N PRO A 54 -31.16 1.27 -20.75
CA PRO A 54 -30.56 1.26 -19.42
C PRO A 54 -31.64 1.04 -18.35
N ILE A 55 -31.85 -0.24 -18.00
CA ILE A 55 -32.89 -0.68 -17.06
C ILE A 55 -32.52 -0.35 -15.60
N SER A 56 -31.22 -0.28 -15.28
CA SER A 56 -30.74 0.01 -13.93
C SER A 56 -30.09 1.39 -13.85
N TRP A 57 -30.07 1.94 -12.64
CA TRP A 57 -29.42 3.23 -12.35
C TRP A 57 -27.94 3.22 -12.80
N ALA A 58 -27.23 2.12 -12.55
CA ALA A 58 -25.85 1.93 -12.97
C ALA A 58 -25.69 1.88 -14.50
N ALA A 59 -26.58 1.19 -15.21
CA ALA A 59 -26.54 1.13 -16.68
C ALA A 59 -26.84 2.50 -17.32
N PHE A 60 -27.77 3.27 -16.73
CA PHE A 60 -28.14 4.61 -17.21
C PHE A 60 -26.97 5.58 -17.14
N HIS A 61 -26.26 5.58 -16.01
CA HIS A 61 -25.10 6.45 -15.83
C HIS A 61 -23.88 5.95 -16.59
N SER A 62 -23.66 4.64 -16.68
CA SER A 62 -22.58 4.09 -17.49
C SER A 62 -22.73 4.39 -18.99
N ASN A 63 -23.96 4.55 -19.50
CA ASN A 63 -24.22 4.95 -20.88
C ASN A 63 -24.04 6.46 -21.13
N GLN A 64 -24.03 7.27 -20.06
CA GLN A 64 -23.83 8.72 -20.13
C GLN A 64 -22.38 9.13 -19.83
N GLU A 65 -21.62 8.26 -19.16
CA GLU A 65 -20.19 8.42 -19.01
C GLU A 65 -19.53 8.42 -20.40
N PRO A 66 -18.74 9.45 -20.75
CA PRO A 66 -17.98 9.43 -21.99
C PRO A 66 -17.07 8.20 -21.99
N SER A 67 -16.89 7.57 -23.16
CA SER A 67 -15.94 6.48 -23.34
C SER A 67 -14.54 6.97 -22.94
N ARG A 68 -14.10 6.62 -21.74
CA ARG A 68 -12.75 6.92 -21.28
C ARG A 68 -11.84 5.86 -21.88
N ASP A 69 -10.74 6.29 -22.51
CA ASP A 69 -9.63 5.40 -22.80
C ASP A 69 -9.03 4.99 -21.45
N PHE A 70 -9.43 3.82 -20.95
CA PHE A 70 -8.81 3.25 -19.77
C PHE A 70 -7.48 2.63 -20.20
N GLU A 71 -6.39 3.03 -19.54
CA GLU A 71 -5.15 2.31 -19.64
C GLU A 71 -5.36 0.93 -19.01
N VAL A 72 -5.49 -0.09 -19.86
CA VAL A 72 -5.76 -1.46 -19.40
C VAL A 72 -4.49 -1.99 -18.75
N THR A 73 -4.54 -2.27 -17.45
CA THR A 73 -3.47 -2.97 -16.77
C THR A 73 -3.35 -4.39 -17.33
N ILE A 74 -2.24 -4.69 -18.00
CA ILE A 74 -1.93 -6.03 -18.46
C ILE A 74 -1.55 -6.87 -17.23
N GLY A 75 -2.50 -7.61 -16.70
CA GLY A 75 -2.25 -8.63 -15.70
C GLY A 75 -1.82 -9.93 -16.37
N SER A 76 -0.60 -10.39 -16.10
CA SER A 76 -0.19 -11.78 -16.40
C SER A 76 -0.18 -12.58 -15.12
N LEU A 77 -0.59 -13.84 -15.20
CA LEU A 77 -0.29 -14.81 -14.14
C LEU A 77 1.21 -15.07 -14.14
N LEU A 78 1.78 -15.20 -12.93
CA LEU A 78 3.14 -15.72 -12.79
C LEU A 78 3.17 -17.19 -13.24
N PRO A 79 4.30 -17.69 -13.77
CA PRO A 79 4.44 -19.09 -14.12
C PRO A 79 4.08 -19.99 -12.93
N LEU A 80 3.20 -20.97 -13.16
CA LEU A 80 2.89 -21.98 -12.17
C LEU A 80 4.02 -23.02 -12.16
N PHE A 81 4.57 -23.27 -10.97
CA PHE A 81 5.57 -24.31 -10.78
C PHE A 81 4.89 -25.60 -10.31
N PRO A 82 5.21 -26.76 -10.92
CA PRO A 82 4.65 -28.04 -10.52
C PRO A 82 5.28 -28.58 -9.22
N ASP A 83 6.49 -28.13 -8.89
CA ASP A 83 7.25 -28.57 -7.73
C ASP A 83 6.83 -27.84 -6.44
N ASP A 84 7.01 -28.50 -5.29
CA ASP A 84 6.83 -27.87 -3.99
C ASP A 84 7.81 -26.68 -3.85
N SER A 85 7.30 -25.55 -3.37
CA SER A 85 8.08 -24.35 -3.03
C SER A 85 9.32 -24.61 -2.17
N LYS A 86 9.30 -25.66 -1.34
CA LYS A 86 10.38 -26.06 -0.42
C LYS A 86 11.33 -27.08 -1.04
N SER A 87 11.07 -27.53 -2.27
CA SER A 87 11.93 -28.49 -2.95
C SER A 87 13.31 -27.89 -3.24
N VAL A 88 14.32 -28.76 -3.34
CA VAL A 88 15.68 -28.37 -3.71
C VAL A 88 15.70 -27.66 -5.07
N ALA A 89 14.88 -28.13 -6.03
CA ALA A 89 14.78 -27.53 -7.35
C ALA A 89 14.26 -26.08 -7.28
N MET A 90 13.19 -25.84 -6.52
CA MET A 90 12.61 -24.51 -6.37
C MET A 90 13.51 -23.55 -5.62
N ILE A 91 14.20 -24.00 -4.56
CA ILE A 91 15.15 -23.16 -3.83
C ILE A 91 16.36 -22.81 -4.71
N ARG A 92 16.89 -23.77 -5.49
CA ARG A 92 17.94 -23.49 -6.48
C ARG A 92 17.49 -22.51 -7.55
N HIS A 93 16.25 -22.65 -8.04
CA HIS A 93 15.67 -21.72 -9.00
C HIS A 93 15.59 -20.30 -8.41
N ALA A 94 15.05 -20.16 -7.19
CA ALA A 94 15.00 -18.88 -6.49
C ALA A 94 16.39 -18.26 -6.30
N MET A 95 17.38 -19.07 -5.90
CA MET A 95 18.78 -18.62 -5.81
C MET A 95 19.30 -18.11 -7.17
N CYS A 96 19.06 -18.83 -8.27
CA CYS A 96 19.46 -18.39 -9.61
C CYS A 96 18.80 -17.05 -9.99
N VAL A 97 17.51 -16.87 -9.72
CA VAL A 97 16.79 -15.62 -9.98
C VAL A 97 17.38 -14.47 -9.15
N VAL A 98 17.64 -14.70 -7.87
CA VAL A 98 18.26 -13.69 -6.98
C VAL A 98 19.66 -13.32 -7.47
N LYS A 99 20.47 -14.28 -7.89
CA LYS A 99 21.80 -14.03 -8.47
C LYS A 99 21.72 -13.19 -9.74
N GLN A 100 20.76 -13.49 -10.62
CA GLN A 100 20.54 -12.69 -11.83
C GLN A 100 20.09 -11.28 -11.51
N ALA A 101 19.16 -11.11 -10.57
CA ALA A 101 18.68 -9.80 -10.14
C ALA A 101 19.81 -8.96 -9.51
N VAL A 102 20.61 -9.56 -8.62
CA VAL A 102 21.76 -8.88 -8.00
C VAL A 102 22.83 -8.56 -9.05
N HIS A 103 23.13 -9.48 -9.96
CA HIS A 103 24.07 -9.22 -11.04
C HIS A 103 23.62 -8.07 -11.95
N HIS A 104 22.32 -7.96 -12.21
CA HIS A 104 21.75 -6.88 -13.01
C HIS A 104 21.77 -5.52 -12.28
N LEU A 105 21.36 -5.49 -11.02
CA LEU A 105 21.24 -4.24 -10.24
C LEU A 105 22.58 -3.77 -9.64
N ASN A 106 23.42 -4.70 -9.19
CA ASN A 106 24.68 -4.45 -8.47
C ASN A 106 25.78 -5.44 -8.92
N PRO A 107 26.36 -5.26 -10.12
CA PRO A 107 27.39 -6.14 -10.64
C PRO A 107 28.58 -6.30 -9.68
N GLY A 108 29.02 -7.54 -9.45
CA GLY A 108 30.14 -7.87 -8.57
C GLY A 108 29.77 -8.02 -7.08
N GLN A 109 28.55 -7.68 -6.68
CA GLN A 109 28.09 -7.91 -5.31
C GLN A 109 27.66 -9.38 -5.11
N VAL A 110 28.03 -9.96 -3.96
CA VAL A 110 27.57 -11.30 -3.57
C VAL A 110 26.09 -11.21 -3.15
N PRO A 111 25.18 -12.00 -3.75
CA PRO A 111 23.78 -12.01 -3.37
C PRO A 111 23.58 -12.48 -1.92
N VAL A 112 22.70 -11.77 -1.21
CA VAL A 112 22.23 -12.15 0.13
C VAL A 112 20.80 -12.68 0.00
N LEU A 113 20.55 -13.88 0.52
CA LEU A 113 19.23 -14.50 0.51
C LEU A 113 18.77 -14.78 1.93
N THR A 114 17.63 -14.21 2.31
CA THR A 114 17.00 -14.41 3.61
C THR A 114 15.98 -15.53 3.55
N LEU A 115 16.05 -16.50 4.46
CA LEU A 115 15.17 -17.68 4.47
C LEU A 115 14.69 -18.00 5.88
N ASP A 116 13.45 -18.47 5.99
CA ASP A 116 12.94 -19.06 7.23
C ASP A 116 13.65 -20.38 7.56
N GLN A 117 13.53 -20.83 8.81
CA GLN A 117 14.31 -21.95 9.35
C GLN A 117 14.30 -23.23 8.47
N PRO A 118 13.15 -23.74 7.98
CA PRO A 118 13.16 -24.95 7.16
C PRO A 118 13.84 -24.75 5.80
N LEU A 119 13.65 -23.58 5.19
CA LEU A 119 14.22 -23.24 3.88
C LEU A 119 15.72 -22.97 3.98
N PHE A 120 16.16 -22.35 5.07
CA PHE A 120 17.57 -22.10 5.35
C PHE A 120 18.37 -23.41 5.42
N ALA A 121 17.82 -24.44 6.10
CA ALA A 121 18.46 -25.75 6.17
C ALA A 121 18.68 -26.37 4.78
N ILE A 122 17.66 -26.30 3.92
CA ILE A 122 17.75 -26.81 2.54
C ILE A 122 18.72 -25.98 1.70
N ALA A 123 18.73 -24.65 1.86
CA ALA A 123 19.69 -23.79 1.18
C ALA A 123 21.14 -24.09 1.60
N LYS A 124 21.41 -24.33 2.88
CA LYS A 124 22.74 -24.77 3.34
C LYS A 124 23.11 -26.15 2.76
N GLN A 125 22.16 -27.07 2.67
CA GLN A 125 22.38 -28.35 2.00
C GLN A 125 22.74 -28.16 0.51
N ILE A 126 22.09 -27.21 -0.17
CA ILE A 126 22.44 -26.83 -1.55
C ILE A 126 23.85 -26.26 -1.64
N GLN A 127 24.23 -25.33 -0.74
CA GLN A 127 25.60 -24.78 -0.71
C GLN A 127 26.65 -25.89 -0.53
N TRP A 128 26.36 -26.88 0.31
CA TRP A 128 27.25 -28.01 0.58
C TRP A 128 27.39 -28.95 -0.62
N ASN A 129 26.29 -29.26 -1.30
CA ASN A 129 26.27 -30.21 -2.41
C ASN A 129 26.81 -29.61 -3.73
N TRP A 130 26.70 -28.29 -3.91
CA TRP A 130 27.10 -27.58 -5.13
C TRP A 130 27.92 -26.30 -4.79
N PRO A 131 29.10 -26.45 -4.16
CA PRO A 131 29.89 -25.31 -3.68
C PRO A 131 30.40 -24.41 -4.81
N ASN A 132 30.67 -24.96 -5.99
CA ASN A 132 31.16 -24.18 -7.13
C ASN A 132 30.13 -23.13 -7.62
N ASP A 133 28.85 -23.47 -7.55
CA ASP A 133 27.75 -22.63 -8.06
C ASP A 133 27.11 -21.76 -6.97
N TYR A 134 27.04 -22.30 -5.75
CA TYR A 134 26.25 -21.77 -4.64
C TYR A 134 27.01 -21.70 -3.31
N GLY A 135 28.33 -21.85 -3.30
CA GLY A 135 29.17 -21.78 -2.11
C GLY A 135 29.04 -20.46 -1.34
N GLU A 136 29.68 -20.39 -0.18
CA GLU A 136 29.61 -19.22 0.71
C GLU A 136 30.26 -17.97 0.11
N ASP A 137 31.18 -18.13 -0.85
CA ASP A 137 31.74 -17.05 -1.66
C ASP A 137 30.79 -16.59 -2.78
N LYS A 138 29.76 -17.38 -3.10
CA LYS A 138 28.77 -17.09 -4.15
C LYS A 138 27.45 -16.56 -3.61
N PHE A 139 27.09 -16.95 -2.39
CA PHE A 139 25.86 -16.53 -1.71
C PHE A 139 26.05 -16.43 -0.21
N VAL A 140 25.46 -15.38 0.36
CA VAL A 140 25.28 -15.26 1.81
C VAL A 140 23.84 -15.68 2.15
N MET A 141 23.69 -16.78 2.87
CA MET A 141 22.40 -17.22 3.41
C MET A 141 22.19 -16.59 4.79
N LEU A 142 21.09 -15.87 4.98
CA LEU A 142 20.71 -15.26 6.26
C LEU A 142 19.43 -15.92 6.81
N LEU A 143 19.52 -16.49 8.00
CA LEU A 143 18.39 -17.11 8.68
C LEU A 143 17.45 -16.04 9.24
N GLY A 144 16.16 -16.14 8.91
CA GLY A 144 15.08 -15.38 9.54
C GLY A 144 15.15 -13.86 9.34
N GLY A 145 15.66 -13.40 8.19
CA GLY A 145 15.86 -11.96 7.93
C GLY A 145 14.62 -11.09 8.16
N LEU A 146 13.42 -11.59 7.81
CA LEU A 146 12.16 -10.90 8.09
C LEU A 146 11.88 -10.76 9.59
N HIS A 147 12.06 -11.84 10.36
CA HIS A 147 11.86 -11.80 11.81
C HIS A 147 12.93 -10.95 12.52
N LEU A 148 14.16 -10.97 12.02
CA LEU A 148 15.23 -10.09 12.52
C LEU A 148 14.88 -8.62 12.30
N GLU A 149 14.38 -8.28 11.10
CA GLU A 149 13.88 -6.94 10.82
C GLU A 149 12.73 -6.58 11.75
N MET A 150 11.72 -7.44 11.90
CA MET A 150 10.60 -7.20 12.80
C MET A 150 11.05 -6.93 14.24
N ALA A 151 11.99 -7.73 14.74
CA ALA A 151 12.55 -7.56 16.07
C ALA A 151 13.30 -6.22 16.20
N SER A 152 14.09 -5.84 15.19
CA SER A 152 14.80 -4.55 15.20
C SER A 152 13.85 -3.35 15.16
N LEU A 153 12.79 -3.42 14.34
CA LEU A 153 11.80 -2.36 14.23
C LEU A 153 10.98 -2.24 15.53
N ALA A 154 10.61 -3.37 16.14
CA ALA A 154 9.91 -3.37 17.41
C ALA A 154 10.75 -2.75 18.54
N THR A 155 12.05 -3.05 18.60
CA THR A 155 12.95 -2.43 19.59
C THR A 155 13.14 -0.93 19.38
N ILE A 156 13.16 -0.45 18.12
CA ILE A 156 13.12 0.99 17.85
C ILE A 156 11.76 1.58 18.25
N GLY A 157 10.67 0.85 18.00
CA GLY A 157 9.33 1.21 18.46
C GLY A 157 9.27 1.42 19.97
N ASP A 158 9.76 0.45 20.76
CA ASP A 158 9.84 0.54 22.21
C ASP A 158 10.66 1.75 22.69
N LEU A 159 11.76 2.09 21.97
CA LEU A 159 12.57 3.26 22.28
C LEU A 159 11.83 4.58 22.01
N LEU A 160 10.98 4.61 20.98
CA LEU A 160 10.23 5.79 20.57
C LEU A 160 8.88 5.92 21.27
N ASP A 161 8.43 4.90 22.01
CA ASP A 161 7.19 4.97 22.76
C ASP A 161 7.25 6.08 23.82
N GLY A 162 6.19 6.88 23.90
CA GLY A 162 6.11 8.05 24.76
C GLY A 162 6.99 9.26 24.37
N SER A 163 7.80 9.17 23.30
CA SER A 163 8.66 10.29 22.85
C SER A 163 7.92 11.41 22.12
N GLY A 164 6.63 11.21 21.81
CA GLY A 164 5.85 12.09 20.93
C GLY A 164 6.06 11.81 19.44
N TRP A 165 6.85 10.80 19.08
CA TRP A 165 7.10 10.42 17.68
C TRP A 165 5.83 10.14 16.88
N THR A 166 4.86 9.39 17.42
CA THR A 166 3.59 9.09 16.72
C THR A 166 2.76 10.36 16.48
N HIS A 167 2.84 11.33 17.39
CA HIS A 167 2.23 12.64 17.21
C HIS A 167 2.92 13.44 16.11
N ALA A 168 4.26 13.44 16.07
CA ALA A 168 5.03 14.09 15.00
C ALA A 168 4.69 13.53 13.62
N LEU A 169 4.59 12.20 13.48
CA LEU A 169 4.16 11.55 12.23
C LEU A 169 2.74 11.95 11.81
N THR A 170 1.85 12.07 12.78
CA THR A 170 0.45 12.49 12.56
C THR A 170 0.39 13.95 12.11
N GLN A 171 1.10 14.86 12.79
CA GLN A 171 1.14 16.28 12.45
C GLN A 171 1.80 16.53 11.09
N ALA A 172 2.81 15.72 10.73
CA ALA A 172 3.45 15.76 9.42
C ALA A 172 2.60 15.13 8.30
N ASN A 173 1.40 14.64 8.60
CA ASN A 173 0.50 13.97 7.66
C ASN A 173 1.14 12.74 6.97
N ILE A 174 2.07 12.07 7.66
CA ILE A 174 2.72 10.84 7.18
C ILE A 174 1.80 9.63 7.42
N ALA A 175 1.08 9.63 8.54
CA ALA A 175 0.18 8.56 8.92
C ALA A 175 -0.98 9.09 9.77
N THR A 176 -2.13 8.40 9.74
CA THR A 176 -3.22 8.67 10.66
C THR A 176 -2.85 8.25 12.09
N PRO A 177 -3.47 8.79 13.15
CA PRO A 177 -3.10 8.46 14.54
C PRO A 177 -3.04 6.95 14.81
N GLY A 178 -4.07 6.20 14.38
CA GLY A 178 -4.10 4.74 14.57
C GLY A 178 -3.02 4.00 13.77
N THR A 179 -2.64 4.52 12.61
CA THR A 179 -1.56 3.94 11.79
C THR A 179 -0.19 4.26 12.39
N ALA A 180 0.02 5.47 12.89
CA ALA A 180 1.25 5.88 13.57
C ALA A 180 1.50 5.03 14.82
N GLU A 181 0.47 4.79 15.64
CA GLU A 181 0.54 3.89 16.79
C GLU A 181 0.86 2.44 16.39
N SER A 182 0.38 1.99 15.22
CA SER A 182 0.69 0.64 14.73
C SER A 182 2.18 0.46 14.38
N PHE A 183 2.91 1.55 14.12
CA PHE A 183 4.34 1.49 13.81
C PHE A 183 5.19 1.12 15.01
N LEU A 184 4.82 1.57 16.22
CA LEU A 184 5.49 1.17 17.46
C LEU A 184 5.50 -0.35 17.64
N LYS A 185 4.41 -1.02 17.25
CA LYS A 185 4.23 -2.47 17.40
C LYS A 185 4.67 -3.29 16.18
N THR A 186 5.21 -2.64 15.14
CA THR A 186 5.59 -3.29 13.88
C THR A 186 4.48 -4.17 13.28
N ALA A 187 3.22 -3.71 13.34
CA ALA A 187 2.09 -4.46 12.79
C ALA A 187 2.19 -4.64 11.26
N HIS A 188 2.84 -3.69 10.58
CA HIS A 188 3.05 -3.70 9.13
C HIS A 188 4.50 -3.34 8.80
N VAL A 189 5.37 -4.35 8.68
CA VAL A 189 6.83 -4.22 8.48
C VAL A 189 7.20 -3.17 7.45
N THR A 190 6.63 -3.22 6.24
CA THR A 190 6.95 -2.26 5.16
C THR A 190 6.60 -0.81 5.53
N ARG A 191 5.44 -0.59 6.15
CA ARG A 191 5.00 0.75 6.53
C ARG A 191 5.79 1.27 7.72
N THR A 192 6.06 0.42 8.70
CA THR A 192 6.91 0.72 9.85
C THR A 192 8.32 1.08 9.40
N ARG A 193 8.94 0.28 8.52
CA ARG A 193 10.25 0.58 7.93
C ARG A 193 10.25 1.95 7.25
N HIS A 194 9.25 2.23 6.41
CA HIS A 194 9.15 3.52 5.73
C HIS A 194 9.06 4.68 6.72
N ALA A 195 8.22 4.56 7.77
CA ALA A 195 8.09 5.59 8.80
C ALA A 195 9.42 5.86 9.52
N HIS A 196 10.18 4.83 9.87
CA HIS A 196 11.51 5.00 10.47
C HIS A 196 12.53 5.61 9.48
N GLN A 197 12.49 5.24 8.20
CA GLN A 197 13.35 5.85 7.17
C GLN A 197 13.06 7.35 6.98
N VAL A 198 11.78 7.72 6.92
CA VAL A 198 11.37 9.13 6.85
C VAL A 198 11.82 9.88 8.09
N THR A 199 11.65 9.29 9.27
CA THR A 199 12.11 9.87 10.54
C THR A 199 13.63 10.07 10.53
N ALA A 200 14.41 9.06 10.13
CA ALA A 200 15.86 9.15 10.07
C ALA A 200 16.37 10.16 9.04
N SER A 201 15.62 10.40 7.97
CA SER A 201 15.97 11.38 6.93
C SER A 201 15.60 12.82 7.33
N ALA A 202 14.71 12.98 8.31
CA ALA A 202 14.24 14.28 8.79
C ALA A 202 15.02 14.82 10.00
N LEU A 203 15.91 14.01 10.58
CA LEU A 203 16.84 14.37 11.67
C LEU A 203 18.21 14.76 11.09
#